data_AF-A0A538BE56-F1
#
_entry.id   AF-A0A538BE56-F1
#
_cell.length_a   1.000
_cell.length_b   1.000
_cell.length_c   1.000
_cell.angle_alpha   90.00
_cell.angle_beta   90.00
_cell.angle_gamma   90.00
#
_symmetry.space_group_name_H-M   'P 1'
#
loop_
_entity.id
_entity.type
_entity.pdbx_description
1 polymer ?
#
loop_
_entity_poly.entity_id
_entity_poly.type
_entity_poly.pdbx_seq_one_letter_code
_entity_poly.pdbx_strand_id
1 'polypeptide(L)'
;MSATAVRSPTEYESQLQRYLFERSEEGRAVRVGEKEVSEQAAIVARYADLFSREQLEALRSAEDEADADSGERERLYRLRKACEAGLLVAELAERDDALENAILAARVTFRGEELPLRSAQARLAILTDYREAISLRELEGALVDAAEKTGTSFVALRERWFDRLLGSERAEHPTSHHSSFLRRLTPLDSTYTKERSVEVCLETLERLGFRLADDPNIRLDLDDRPQKSPRACVIASDPPQVVHLITRAQGGLHDYQAFL
;
A
#
# COMPACT_ATOMS: atom_id res chain seq x y z
N MET A 1 -16.87 -31.43 6.66
CA MET A 1 -15.78 -30.52 7.08
C MET A 1 -14.50 -31.16 6.60
N SER A 2 -13.86 -30.59 5.57
CA SER A 2 -12.56 -31.09 5.11
C SER A 2 -11.54 -30.70 6.17
N ALA A 3 -10.80 -31.66 6.72
CA ALA A 3 -9.71 -31.35 7.65
C ALA A 3 -8.70 -30.48 6.91
N THR A 4 -8.49 -29.25 7.37
CA THR A 4 -7.46 -28.37 6.82
C THR A 4 -6.11 -29.06 7.02
N ALA A 5 -5.39 -29.33 5.93
CA ALA A 5 -4.12 -30.03 5.97
C ALA A 5 -3.07 -29.15 6.67
N VAL A 6 -2.60 -29.59 7.84
CA VAL A 6 -1.48 -28.97 8.56
C VAL A 6 -0.19 -29.31 7.84
N ARG A 7 0.58 -28.28 7.49
CA ARG A 7 1.85 -28.35 6.74
C ARG A 7 3.04 -28.36 7.70
N SER A 8 4.12 -29.01 7.28
CA SER A 8 5.42 -28.86 7.95
C SER A 8 5.92 -27.40 7.85
N PRO A 9 6.84 -26.95 8.73
CA PRO A 9 7.37 -25.59 8.67
C PRO A 9 7.98 -25.21 7.30
N THR A 10 8.66 -26.14 6.64
CA THR A 10 9.27 -25.92 5.32
C THR A 10 8.23 -25.77 4.21
N GLU A 11 7.20 -26.62 4.22
CA GLU A 11 6.08 -26.51 3.25
C GLU A 11 5.26 -25.25 3.50
N TYR A 12 5.03 -24.90 4.77
CA TYR A 12 4.35 -23.67 5.17
C TYR A 12 5.13 -22.44 4.67
N GLU A 13 6.44 -22.36 4.92
CA GLU A 13 7.28 -21.25 4.47
C GLU A 13 7.26 -21.10 2.94
N SER A 14 7.36 -22.22 2.20
CA SER A 14 7.32 -22.20 0.74
C SER A 14 5.99 -21.66 0.20
N GLN A 15 4.87 -22.07 0.80
CA GLN A 15 3.55 -21.57 0.43
C GLN A 15 3.33 -20.12 0.88
N LEU A 16 3.86 -19.73 2.04
CA LEU A 16 3.83 -18.36 2.54
C LEU A 16 4.58 -17.42 1.59
N GLN A 17 5.75 -17.82 1.08
CA GLN A 17 6.50 -17.02 0.10
C GLN A 17 5.67 -16.78 -1.17
N ARG A 18 5.01 -17.82 -1.69
CA ARG A 18 4.13 -17.69 -2.86
C ARG A 18 2.94 -16.77 -2.60
N TYR A 19 2.29 -16.92 -1.44
CA TYR A 19 1.21 -16.03 -1.01
C TYR A 19 1.68 -14.57 -0.94
N LEU A 20 2.81 -14.30 -0.30
CA LEU A 20 3.36 -12.95 -0.17
C LEU A 20 3.72 -12.33 -1.52
N PHE A 21 4.30 -13.12 -2.43
CA PHE A 21 4.59 -12.69 -3.79
C PHE A 21 3.31 -12.31 -4.55
N GLU A 22 2.32 -13.21 -4.63
CA GLU A 22 1.07 -12.95 -5.34
C GLU A 22 0.33 -11.73 -4.76
N ARG A 23 0.31 -11.61 -3.42
CA ARG A 23 -0.34 -10.50 -2.73
C ARG A 23 0.35 -9.16 -3.02
N SER A 24 1.68 -9.17 -3.06
CA SER A 24 2.50 -7.98 -3.37
C SER A 24 2.33 -7.55 -4.82
N GLU A 25 2.33 -8.49 -5.76
CA GLU A 25 2.12 -8.20 -7.18
C GLU A 25 0.71 -7.70 -7.49
N GLU A 26 -0.31 -8.22 -6.81
CA GLU A 26 -1.67 -7.70 -6.91
C GLU A 26 -1.75 -6.26 -6.37
N GLY A 27 -1.18 -6.03 -5.19
CA GLY A 27 -1.13 -4.70 -4.59
C GLY A 27 -0.35 -3.71 -5.47
N ARG A 28 0.74 -4.17 -6.09
CA ARG A 28 1.50 -3.42 -7.08
C ARG A 28 0.63 -3.05 -8.27
N ALA A 29 0.02 -4.03 -8.94
CA ALA A 29 -0.76 -3.82 -10.16
C ALA A 29 -1.90 -2.81 -9.95
N VAL A 30 -2.60 -2.89 -8.82
CA VAL A 30 -3.62 -1.92 -8.40
C VAL A 30 -3.01 -0.56 -8.12
N ARG A 31 -1.90 -0.50 -7.38
CA ARG A 31 -1.23 0.75 -7.00
C ARG A 31 -0.70 1.51 -8.21
N VAL A 32 -0.17 0.81 -9.20
CA VAL A 32 0.41 1.41 -10.41
C VAL A 32 -0.64 1.70 -11.48
N GLY A 33 -1.90 1.33 -11.24
CA GLY A 33 -3.01 1.57 -12.15
C GLY A 33 -3.03 0.63 -13.36
N GLU A 34 -2.37 -0.53 -13.28
CA GLU A 34 -2.56 -1.64 -14.23
C GLU A 34 -3.91 -2.34 -14.05
N LYS A 35 -4.45 -2.27 -12.84
CA LYS A 35 -5.79 -2.80 -12.51
C LYS A 35 -6.64 -1.70 -11.89
N GLU A 36 -7.90 -1.66 -12.29
CA GLU A 36 -8.92 -0.79 -11.68
C GLU A 36 -9.72 -1.51 -10.59
N VAL A 37 -9.53 -2.82 -10.44
CA VAL A 37 -10.18 -3.67 -9.44
C VAL A 37 -9.13 -4.53 -8.77
N SER A 38 -9.14 -4.50 -7.45
CA SER A 38 -8.35 -5.34 -6.56
C SER A 38 -9.03 -6.69 -6.35
N GLU A 39 -8.22 -7.75 -6.37
CA GLU A 39 -8.62 -9.15 -6.13
C GLU A 39 -7.89 -9.73 -4.90
N GLN A 40 -7.48 -8.88 -3.96
CA GLN A 40 -6.75 -9.28 -2.76
C GLN A 40 -7.52 -10.31 -1.95
N ALA A 41 -8.84 -10.17 -1.82
CA ALA A 41 -9.67 -11.13 -1.08
C ALA A 41 -9.67 -12.50 -1.76
N ALA A 42 -9.71 -12.56 -3.08
CA ALA A 42 -9.65 -13.81 -3.82
C ALA A 42 -8.30 -14.52 -3.62
N ILE A 43 -7.19 -13.76 -3.60
CA ILE A 43 -5.85 -14.31 -3.29
C ILE A 43 -5.84 -14.88 -1.87
N VAL A 44 -6.25 -14.10 -0.86
CA VAL A 44 -6.32 -14.57 0.52
C VAL A 44 -7.16 -15.84 0.65
N ALA A 45 -8.33 -15.90 0.00
CA ALA A 45 -9.21 -17.06 0.02
C ALA A 45 -8.54 -18.32 -0.56
N ARG A 46 -7.76 -18.19 -1.64
CA ARG A 46 -6.97 -19.32 -2.19
C ARG A 46 -5.95 -19.89 -1.20
N TYR A 47 -5.44 -19.05 -0.30
CA TYR A 47 -4.43 -19.41 0.70
C TYR A 47 -5.00 -19.54 2.12
N ALA A 48 -6.33 -19.61 2.29
CA ALA A 48 -6.98 -19.64 3.60
C ALA A 48 -6.46 -20.78 4.51
N ASP A 49 -6.10 -21.92 3.92
CA ASP A 49 -5.55 -23.07 4.65
C ASP A 49 -4.17 -22.80 5.29
N LEU A 50 -3.44 -21.76 4.87
CA LEU A 50 -2.21 -21.35 5.56
C LEU A 50 -2.50 -20.69 6.91
N PHE A 51 -3.67 -20.05 7.04
CA PHE A 51 -4.01 -19.25 8.20
C PHE A 51 -5.13 -19.92 8.99
N SER A 52 -4.83 -21.09 9.55
CA SER A 52 -5.73 -21.82 10.44
C SER A 52 -5.19 -21.87 11.87
N ARG A 53 -6.07 -22.13 12.83
CA ARG A 53 -5.66 -22.27 14.24
C ARG A 53 -4.80 -23.52 14.42
N GLU A 54 -5.13 -24.57 13.68
CA GLU A 54 -4.41 -25.84 13.63
C GLU A 54 -2.99 -25.65 13.09
N GLN A 55 -2.81 -24.87 12.02
CA GLN A 55 -1.49 -24.55 11.48
C GLN A 55 -0.68 -23.67 12.45
N LEU A 56 -1.32 -22.69 13.08
CA LEU A 56 -0.68 -21.82 14.08
C LEU A 56 -0.16 -22.63 15.28
N GLU A 57 -0.97 -23.57 15.77
CA GLU A 57 -0.59 -24.43 16.89
C GLU A 57 0.55 -25.38 16.50
N ALA A 58 0.51 -25.95 15.29
CA ALA A 58 1.60 -26.79 14.80
C ALA A 58 2.94 -26.02 14.71
N LEU A 59 2.92 -24.76 14.27
CA LEU A 59 4.11 -23.90 14.25
C LEU A 59 4.58 -23.55 15.67
N ARG A 60 3.67 -23.39 16.63
CA ARG A 60 4.01 -23.18 18.05
C ARG A 60 4.68 -24.42 18.65
N SER A 61 4.11 -25.61 18.45
CA SER A 61 4.72 -26.85 18.94
C SER A 61 6.11 -27.05 18.35
N ALA A 62 6.29 -26.79 17.05
CA ALA A 62 7.61 -26.86 16.41
C ALA A 62 8.61 -25.84 17.02
N GLU A 63 8.17 -24.60 17.28
CA GLU A 63 9.01 -23.58 17.94
C GLU A 63 9.41 -24.00 19.36
N ASP A 64 8.50 -24.59 20.13
CA ASP A 64 8.74 -25.01 21.51
C ASP A 64 9.67 -26.23 21.60
N GLU A 65 9.63 -27.12 20.59
CA GLU A 65 10.51 -28.28 20.47
C GLU A 65 11.90 -27.96 19.90
N ALA A 66 12.05 -26.79 19.27
CA ALA A 66 13.33 -26.37 18.69
C ALA A 66 14.35 -25.94 19.75
N ASP A 67 15.62 -26.29 19.50
CA ASP A 67 16.72 -25.91 20.39
C ASP A 67 16.85 -24.39 20.52
N ALA A 68 16.97 -23.91 21.76
CA ALA A 68 16.95 -22.50 22.11
C ALA A 68 18.11 -21.71 21.49
N ASP A 69 19.26 -22.35 21.28
CA ASP A 69 20.46 -21.73 20.71
C ASP A 69 20.57 -21.94 19.19
N SER A 70 19.55 -22.53 18.56
CA SER A 70 19.51 -22.76 17.11
C SER A 70 18.84 -21.59 16.37
N GLY A 71 19.37 -21.26 15.18
CA GLY A 71 18.68 -20.33 14.26
C GLY A 71 17.31 -20.86 13.79
N GLU A 72 17.03 -22.14 13.99
CA GLU A 72 15.77 -22.78 13.62
C GLU A 72 14.62 -22.29 14.51
N ARG A 73 14.85 -22.10 15.82
CA ARG A 73 13.82 -21.57 16.72
C ARG A 73 13.39 -20.15 16.33
N GLU A 74 14.34 -19.30 15.95
CA GLU A 74 14.04 -17.95 15.45
C GLU A 74 13.24 -18.00 14.14
N ARG A 75 13.61 -18.88 13.21
CA ARG A 75 12.85 -19.09 11.96
C ARG A 75 11.41 -19.50 12.26
N LEU A 76 11.20 -20.48 13.14
CA LEU A 76 9.87 -20.98 13.52
C LEU A 76 9.03 -19.91 14.23
N TYR A 77 9.64 -19.10 15.11
CA TYR A 77 8.98 -17.95 15.72
C TYR A 77 8.45 -16.98 14.65
N ARG A 78 9.27 -16.65 13.64
CA ARG A 78 8.86 -15.74 12.55
C ARG A 78 7.73 -16.33 11.71
N LEU A 79 7.79 -17.62 11.38
CA LEU A 79 6.72 -18.33 10.66
C LEU A 79 5.42 -18.35 11.46
N ARG A 80 5.48 -18.63 12.77
CA ARG A 80 4.32 -18.58 13.66
C ARG A 80 3.71 -17.18 13.73
N LYS A 81 4.55 -16.14 13.85
CA LYS A 81 4.09 -14.74 13.85
C LYS A 81 3.47 -14.33 12.51
N ALA A 82 4.01 -14.81 11.40
CA ALA A 82 3.38 -14.62 10.09
C ALA A 82 2.02 -15.32 10.01
N CYS A 83 1.87 -16.53 10.56
CA CYS A 83 0.60 -17.24 10.62
C CYS A 83 -0.43 -16.50 11.50
N GLU A 84 0.00 -15.99 12.66
CA GLU A 84 -0.81 -15.20 13.58
C GLU A 84 -1.34 -13.92 12.92
N ALA A 85 -0.48 -13.19 12.22
CA ALA A 85 -0.88 -12.01 11.44
C ALA A 85 -1.80 -12.39 10.26
N GLY A 86 -1.52 -13.50 9.59
CA GLY A 86 -2.32 -14.00 8.47
C GLY A 86 -3.75 -14.36 8.84
N LEU A 87 -4.00 -14.86 10.06
CA LEU A 87 -5.35 -15.09 10.58
C LEU A 87 -6.18 -13.80 10.65
N LEU A 88 -5.55 -12.69 11.04
CA LEU A 88 -6.20 -11.38 11.07
C LEU A 88 -6.45 -10.86 9.66
N VAL A 89 -5.45 -11.00 8.77
CA VAL A 89 -5.59 -10.61 7.37
C VAL A 89 -6.74 -11.39 6.70
N ALA A 90 -6.86 -12.69 6.96
CA ALA A 90 -7.91 -13.52 6.41
C ALA A 90 -9.32 -13.07 6.82
N GLU A 91 -9.51 -12.70 8.09
CA GLU A 91 -10.78 -12.18 8.60
C GLU A 91 -11.18 -10.83 7.98
N LEU A 92 -10.20 -10.00 7.64
CA LEU A 92 -10.44 -8.64 7.13
C LEU A 92 -10.44 -8.55 5.61
N ALA A 93 -9.89 -9.55 4.91
CA ALA A 93 -9.57 -9.47 3.49
C ALA A 93 -10.75 -9.04 2.60
N GLU A 94 -11.93 -9.64 2.76
CA GLU A 94 -13.11 -9.28 1.96
C GLU A 94 -13.52 -7.82 2.16
N ARG A 95 -13.41 -7.31 3.38
CA ARG A 95 -13.85 -5.95 3.73
C ARG A 95 -12.81 -4.92 3.32
N ASP A 96 -11.54 -5.21 3.50
CA ASP A 96 -10.43 -4.38 3.03
C ASP A 96 -10.45 -4.27 1.50
N ASP A 97 -10.67 -5.39 0.80
CA ASP A 97 -10.72 -5.42 -0.66
C ASP A 97 -11.97 -4.71 -1.21
N ALA A 98 -13.13 -4.86 -0.53
CA ALA A 98 -14.34 -4.09 -0.85
C ALA A 98 -14.13 -2.58 -0.67
N LEU A 99 -13.44 -2.17 0.40
CA LEU A 99 -13.10 -0.75 0.63
C LEU A 99 -12.14 -0.22 -0.44
N GLU A 100 -11.07 -0.95 -0.74
CA GLU A 100 -10.11 -0.59 -1.78
C GLU A 100 -10.81 -0.45 -3.14
N ASN A 101 -11.69 -1.39 -3.50
CA ASN A 101 -12.48 -1.34 -4.72
C ASN A 101 -13.48 -0.18 -4.75
N ALA A 102 -14.10 0.16 -3.62
CA ALA A 102 -14.95 1.35 -3.53
C ALA A 102 -14.15 2.64 -3.76
N ILE A 103 -12.92 2.72 -3.23
CA ILE A 103 -12.01 3.85 -3.44
C ILE A 103 -11.55 3.93 -4.90
N LEU A 104 -11.22 2.80 -5.53
CA LEU A 104 -10.81 2.72 -6.95
C LEU A 104 -11.93 3.14 -7.89
N ALA A 105 -13.17 2.75 -7.57
CA ALA A 105 -14.35 3.11 -8.35
C ALA A 105 -14.80 4.56 -8.13
N ALA A 106 -14.42 5.18 -7.00
CA ALA A 106 -14.85 6.53 -6.66
C ALA A 106 -14.39 7.55 -7.70
N ARG A 107 -15.36 8.30 -8.22
CA ARG A 107 -15.16 9.45 -9.12
C ARG A 107 -15.53 10.73 -8.41
N VAL A 108 -14.82 11.80 -8.76
CA VAL A 108 -15.11 13.15 -8.29
C VAL A 108 -15.22 14.09 -9.49
N THR A 109 -16.19 14.99 -9.44
CA THR A 109 -16.35 16.03 -10.46
C THR A 109 -15.56 17.26 -10.05
N PHE A 110 -14.61 17.67 -10.87
CA PHE A 110 -13.78 18.85 -10.65
C PHE A 110 -13.77 19.73 -11.89
N ARG A 111 -14.22 20.99 -11.77
CA ARG A 111 -14.34 21.93 -12.91
C ARG A 111 -15.14 21.35 -14.10
N GLY A 112 -16.16 20.53 -13.82
CA GLY A 112 -17.00 19.89 -14.85
C GLY A 112 -16.40 18.63 -15.49
N GLU A 113 -15.21 18.20 -15.06
CA GLU A 113 -14.56 16.96 -15.50
C GLU A 113 -14.70 15.88 -14.42
N GLU A 114 -15.14 14.67 -14.78
CA GLU A 114 -15.11 13.51 -13.88
C GLU A 114 -13.73 12.87 -13.85
N LEU A 115 -13.20 12.68 -12.64
CA LEU A 115 -11.85 12.14 -12.42
C LEU A 115 -11.88 11.01 -11.39
N PRO A 116 -11.04 9.97 -11.52
CA PRO A 116 -10.79 9.04 -10.42
C PRO A 116 -10.31 9.78 -9.17
N LEU A 117 -10.74 9.31 -7.99
CA LEU A 117 -10.36 9.89 -6.70
C LEU A 117 -8.83 10.04 -6.54
N ARG A 118 -8.06 9.05 -7.00
CA ARG A 118 -6.58 9.08 -6.99
C ARG A 118 -5.99 10.15 -7.92
N SER A 119 -6.62 10.38 -9.08
CA SER A 119 -6.23 11.45 -10.01
C SER A 119 -6.54 12.82 -9.44
N ALA A 120 -7.66 12.98 -8.74
CA ALA A 120 -8.00 14.22 -8.05
C ALA A 120 -6.99 14.57 -6.95
N GLN A 121 -6.53 13.58 -6.17
CA GLN A 121 -5.44 13.77 -5.21
C GLN A 121 -4.14 14.21 -5.87
N ALA A 122 -3.80 13.66 -7.04
CA ALA A 122 -2.64 14.09 -7.81
C ALA A 122 -2.81 15.53 -8.34
N ARG A 123 -4.00 15.91 -8.82
CA ARG A 123 -4.29 17.28 -9.27
C ARG A 123 -4.21 18.30 -8.15
N LEU A 124 -4.64 17.98 -6.93
CA LEU A 124 -4.44 18.83 -5.75
C LEU A 124 -2.96 19.17 -5.51
N ALA A 125 -2.07 18.24 -5.81
CA ALA A 125 -0.64 18.45 -5.57
C ALA A 125 0.01 19.44 -6.54
N ILE A 126 -0.62 19.79 -7.66
CA ILE A 126 -0.01 20.64 -8.71
C ILE A 126 -0.62 22.04 -8.83
N LEU A 127 -1.58 22.42 -7.98
CA LEU A 127 -2.20 23.76 -7.99
C LEU A 127 -1.25 24.81 -7.41
N THR A 128 -1.06 25.94 -8.10
CA THR A 128 0.01 26.93 -7.80
C THR A 128 -0.48 28.33 -7.39
N ASP A 129 -1.78 28.68 -7.53
CA ASP A 129 -2.30 30.03 -7.19
C ASP A 129 -3.52 29.97 -6.24
N TYR A 130 -3.60 30.91 -5.30
CA TYR A 130 -4.71 31.15 -4.39
C TYR A 130 -6.05 31.49 -5.09
N ARG A 131 -6.06 31.95 -6.34
CA ARG A 131 -7.30 32.07 -7.15
C ARG A 131 -7.90 30.71 -7.53
N GLU A 132 -7.11 29.65 -7.46
CA GLU A 132 -7.59 28.26 -7.50
C GLU A 132 -8.17 27.80 -6.14
N ALA A 133 -8.21 28.66 -5.11
CA ALA A 133 -8.79 28.34 -3.81
C ALA A 133 -10.29 28.03 -3.84
N ILE A 134 -11.03 28.56 -4.83
CA ILE A 134 -12.43 28.17 -5.08
C ILE A 134 -12.46 26.72 -5.56
N SER A 135 -11.55 26.35 -6.45
CA SER A 135 -11.37 24.98 -6.92
C SER A 135 -10.90 24.04 -5.80
N LEU A 136 -10.10 24.52 -4.84
CA LEU A 136 -9.74 23.76 -3.64
C LEU A 136 -10.97 23.40 -2.79
N ARG A 137 -11.91 24.33 -2.54
CA ARG A 137 -13.13 24.01 -1.78
C ARG A 137 -14.07 23.08 -2.54
N GLU A 138 -14.20 23.26 -3.85
CA GLU A 138 -14.99 22.35 -4.69
C GLU A 138 -14.41 20.94 -4.68
N LEU A 139 -13.08 20.83 -4.78
CA LEU A 139 -12.39 19.55 -4.74
C LEU A 139 -12.38 18.94 -3.35
N GLU A 140 -12.21 19.73 -2.29
CA GLU A 140 -12.38 19.33 -0.89
C GLU A 140 -13.78 18.76 -0.67
N GLY A 141 -14.83 19.46 -1.11
CA GLY A 141 -16.21 18.98 -1.02
C GLY A 141 -16.41 17.66 -1.76
N ALA A 142 -15.84 17.53 -2.96
CA ALA A 142 -15.92 16.27 -3.72
C ALA A 142 -15.14 15.12 -3.07
N LEU A 143 -13.99 15.41 -2.44
CA LEU A 143 -13.22 14.42 -1.67
C LEU A 143 -13.95 14.01 -0.38
N VAL A 144 -14.61 14.96 0.31
CA VAL A 144 -15.41 14.69 1.51
C VAL A 144 -16.62 13.85 1.16
N ASP A 145 -17.36 14.18 0.11
CA ASP A 145 -18.51 13.39 -0.37
C ASP A 145 -18.07 11.96 -0.79
N ALA A 146 -16.95 11.82 -1.49
CA ALA A 146 -16.37 10.51 -1.79
C ALA A 146 -15.96 9.76 -0.50
N ALA A 147 -15.41 10.46 0.50
CA ALA A 147 -15.05 9.89 1.79
C ALA A 147 -16.26 9.49 2.63
N GLU A 148 -17.38 10.22 2.59
CA GLU A 148 -18.64 9.84 3.25
C GLU A 148 -19.24 8.60 2.59
N LYS A 149 -19.24 8.55 1.25
CA LYS A 149 -19.74 7.40 0.47
C LYS A 149 -18.92 6.13 0.66
N THR A 150 -17.59 6.27 0.79
CA THR A 150 -16.68 5.14 1.10
C THR A 150 -16.56 4.88 2.61
N GLY A 151 -16.99 5.84 3.42
CA GLY A 151 -16.77 5.91 4.86
C GLY A 151 -17.63 4.96 5.67
N THR A 152 -18.83 4.57 5.21
CA THR A 152 -19.70 3.65 5.99
C THR A 152 -19.00 2.32 6.30
N SER A 153 -18.28 1.75 5.33
CA SER A 153 -17.48 0.53 5.52
C SER A 153 -16.25 0.78 6.41
N PHE A 154 -15.55 1.89 6.19
CA PHE A 154 -14.34 2.25 6.95
C PHE A 154 -14.66 2.60 8.42
N VAL A 155 -15.72 3.36 8.67
CA VAL A 155 -16.19 3.78 10.00
C VAL A 155 -16.62 2.57 10.81
N ALA A 156 -17.41 1.65 10.24
CA ALA A 156 -17.84 0.44 10.94
C ALA A 156 -16.66 -0.47 11.33
N LEU A 157 -15.67 -0.64 10.43
CA LEU A 157 -14.44 -1.37 10.73
C LEU A 157 -13.59 -0.66 11.80
N ARG A 158 -13.39 0.65 11.62
CA ARG A 158 -12.61 1.51 12.52
C ARG A 158 -13.19 1.50 13.92
N GLU A 159 -14.49 1.72 14.09
CA GLU A 159 -15.15 1.75 15.39
C GLU A 159 -15.03 0.41 16.10
N ARG A 160 -15.40 -0.69 15.43
CA ARG A 160 -15.34 -2.03 16.01
C ARG A 160 -13.93 -2.41 16.49
N TRP A 161 -12.90 -2.14 15.69
CA TRP A 161 -11.54 -2.55 16.02
C TRP A 161 -10.80 -1.56 16.92
N PHE A 162 -10.99 -0.25 16.73
CA PHE A 162 -10.34 0.73 17.59
C PHE A 162 -10.97 0.74 18.98
N ASP A 163 -12.27 0.50 19.14
CA ASP A 163 -12.87 0.37 20.48
C ASP A 163 -12.32 -0.86 21.20
N ARG A 164 -12.11 -1.95 20.46
CA ARG A 164 -11.53 -3.20 20.98
C ARG A 164 -10.05 -3.07 21.33
N LEU A 165 -9.29 -2.29 20.58
CA LEU A 165 -7.82 -2.17 20.72
C LEU A 165 -7.39 -1.00 21.61
N LEU A 166 -8.12 0.12 21.56
CA LEU A 166 -7.74 1.40 22.18
C LEU A 166 -8.74 1.89 23.23
N GLY A 167 -9.90 1.23 23.36
CA GLY A 167 -10.97 1.63 24.27
C GLY A 167 -11.88 2.72 23.68
N SER A 168 -13.09 2.82 24.24
CA SER A 168 -14.16 3.71 23.79
C SER A 168 -13.92 5.19 24.11
N GLU A 169 -12.92 5.52 24.93
CA GLU A 169 -12.62 6.89 25.37
C GLU A 169 -11.53 7.59 24.52
N ARG A 170 -11.16 7.03 23.37
CA ARG A 170 -10.11 7.61 22.53
C ARG A 170 -10.50 8.98 21.96
N ALA A 171 -9.50 9.84 21.75
CA ALA A 171 -9.68 11.11 21.06
C ALA A 171 -9.93 10.91 19.55
N GLU A 172 -10.67 11.84 18.94
CA GLU A 172 -10.91 11.87 17.50
C GLU A 172 -9.64 12.32 16.76
N HIS A 173 -9.19 11.57 15.76
CA HIS A 173 -7.98 11.90 14.99
C HIS A 173 -8.31 12.53 13.64
N PRO A 174 -7.53 13.54 13.19
CA PRO A 174 -7.73 14.19 11.90
C PRO A 174 -7.50 13.21 10.74
N THR A 175 -8.18 13.48 9.62
CA THR A 175 -8.07 12.67 8.40
C THR A 175 -6.84 13.09 7.58
N SER A 176 -6.19 12.15 6.90
CA SER A 176 -4.88 12.36 6.24
C SER A 176 -4.88 13.32 5.05
N HIS A 177 -6.06 13.79 4.60
CA HIS A 177 -6.30 14.43 3.31
C HIS A 177 -5.55 15.76 3.09
N HIS A 178 -5.21 16.50 4.15
CA HIS A 178 -4.47 17.76 4.03
C HIS A 178 -2.94 17.59 3.89
N SER A 179 -2.42 16.38 4.13
CA SER A 179 -0.98 16.15 4.17
C SER A 179 -0.31 16.42 2.82
N SER A 180 -1.00 16.13 1.72
CA SER A 180 -0.47 16.29 0.36
C SER A 180 -0.32 17.76 -0.04
N PHE A 181 -1.30 18.60 0.30
CA PHE A 181 -1.24 20.05 0.06
C PHE A 181 -0.15 20.71 0.91
N LEU A 182 -0.09 20.39 2.20
CA LEU A 182 0.87 20.99 3.14
C LEU A 182 2.33 20.67 2.80
N ARG A 183 2.62 19.47 2.27
CA ARG A 183 3.97 19.03 1.90
C ARG A 183 4.57 19.80 0.72
N ARG A 184 3.75 20.53 -0.05
CA ARG A 184 4.16 21.24 -1.27
C ARG A 184 4.17 22.76 -1.18
N LEU A 185 3.97 23.36 0.00
CA LEU A 185 4.06 24.82 0.23
C LEU A 185 5.50 25.40 0.07
N THR A 186 6.33 24.78 -0.76
CA THR A 186 7.72 25.17 -1.03
C THR A 186 7.75 26.14 -2.23
N PRO A 187 8.39 27.32 -2.11
CA PRO A 187 8.50 28.33 -3.18
C PRO A 187 9.48 27.94 -4.31
N LEU A 188 9.82 26.64 -4.44
CA LEU A 188 10.87 26.12 -5.33
C LEU A 188 10.29 25.28 -6.49
N ASP A 189 9.01 25.42 -6.80
CA ASP A 189 8.32 24.67 -7.86
C ASP A 189 9.01 24.79 -9.24
N SER A 190 9.47 25.99 -9.59
CA SER A 190 10.23 26.31 -10.80
C SER A 190 11.63 25.70 -10.83
N THR A 191 12.16 25.29 -9.67
CA THR A 191 13.47 24.64 -9.55
C THR A 191 13.35 23.12 -9.62
N TYR A 192 12.37 22.55 -8.92
CA TYR A 192 12.12 21.11 -8.87
C TYR A 192 11.02 20.72 -9.84
N THR A 193 11.30 20.76 -11.15
CA THR A 193 10.27 20.52 -12.16
C THR A 193 9.90 19.04 -12.29
N LYS A 194 8.66 18.74 -12.74
CA LYS A 194 8.20 17.38 -13.01
C LYS A 194 9.07 16.73 -14.09
N GLU A 195 9.37 17.47 -15.14
CA GLU A 195 10.03 17.02 -16.37
C GLU A 195 11.46 16.53 -16.10
N ARG A 196 12.16 17.16 -15.15
CA ARG A 196 13.54 16.81 -14.81
C ARG A 196 13.68 15.88 -13.61
N SER A 197 12.59 15.61 -12.88
CA SER A 197 12.64 14.89 -11.61
C SER A 197 13.29 13.51 -11.69
N VAL A 198 12.83 12.69 -12.63
CA VAL A 198 13.33 11.34 -12.83
C VAL A 198 14.80 11.34 -13.27
N GLU A 199 15.12 12.13 -14.30
CA GLU A 199 16.49 12.26 -14.85
C GLU A 199 17.48 12.64 -13.76
N VAL A 200 17.20 13.73 -13.03
CA VAL A 200 18.10 14.27 -12.00
C VAL A 200 18.28 13.28 -10.84
N CYS A 201 17.22 12.60 -10.41
CA CYS A 201 17.32 11.63 -9.31
C CYS A 201 18.12 10.39 -9.71
N LEU A 202 17.89 9.84 -10.91
CA LEU A 202 18.68 8.71 -11.41
C LEU A 202 20.15 9.07 -11.61
N GLU A 203 20.45 10.23 -12.21
CA GLU A 203 21.82 10.72 -12.36
C GLU A 203 22.51 10.93 -11.00
N THR A 204 21.77 11.44 -10.01
CA THR A 204 22.30 11.62 -8.64
C THR A 204 22.66 10.28 -8.01
N LEU A 205 21.77 9.29 -8.10
CA LEU A 205 22.00 7.95 -7.54
C LEU A 205 23.16 7.24 -8.25
N GLU A 206 23.26 7.37 -9.57
CA GLU A 206 24.40 6.84 -10.34
C GLU A 206 25.73 7.46 -9.89
N ARG A 207 25.77 8.79 -9.68
CA ARG A 207 26.97 9.48 -9.15
C ARG A 207 27.33 9.05 -7.73
N LEU A 208 26.34 8.63 -6.93
CA LEU A 208 26.55 8.03 -5.60
C LEU A 208 26.97 6.55 -5.67
N GLY A 209 26.97 5.95 -6.86
CA GLY A 209 27.38 4.56 -7.09
C GLY A 209 26.21 3.56 -7.17
N PHE A 210 24.96 4.02 -7.10
CA PHE A 210 23.77 3.19 -7.22
C PHE A 210 23.22 3.21 -8.64
N ARG A 211 23.58 2.21 -9.43
CA ARG A 211 23.09 2.05 -10.82
C ARG A 211 21.75 1.30 -10.86
N LEU A 212 20.70 1.92 -10.33
CA LEU A 212 19.37 1.31 -10.22
C LEU A 212 18.79 0.88 -11.56
N ALA A 213 19.03 1.66 -12.62
CA ALA A 213 18.55 1.35 -13.97
C ALA A 213 19.24 0.13 -14.59
N ASP A 214 20.43 -0.23 -14.11
CA ASP A 214 21.22 -1.36 -14.61
C ASP A 214 21.03 -2.63 -13.76
N ASP A 215 20.38 -2.53 -12.59
CA ASP A 215 20.16 -3.66 -11.70
C ASP A 215 18.95 -4.48 -12.20
N PRO A 216 19.16 -5.72 -12.67
CA PRO A 216 18.09 -6.53 -13.24
C PRO A 216 17.01 -6.93 -12.21
N ASN A 217 17.31 -6.81 -10.92
CA ASN A 217 16.39 -7.14 -9.84
C ASN A 217 15.53 -5.94 -9.41
N ILE A 218 15.88 -4.72 -9.85
CA ILE A 218 15.15 -3.49 -9.55
C ILE A 218 14.31 -3.10 -10.76
N ARG A 219 12.99 -3.19 -10.58
CA ARG A 219 12.00 -2.85 -11.59
C ARG A 219 11.50 -1.44 -11.34
N LEU A 220 11.98 -0.48 -12.14
CA LEU A 220 11.53 0.91 -12.07
C LEU A 220 10.15 1.06 -12.71
N ASP A 221 9.24 1.72 -12.01
CA ASP A 221 7.92 2.07 -12.50
C ASP A 221 7.73 3.59 -12.37
N LEU A 222 8.05 4.29 -13.46
CA LEU A 222 8.14 5.75 -13.51
C LEU A 222 7.04 6.40 -14.35
N ASP A 223 6.22 5.58 -15.01
CA ASP A 223 5.16 6.03 -15.91
C ASP A 223 4.03 6.77 -15.16
N ASP A 224 3.47 7.78 -15.80
CA ASP A 224 2.31 8.54 -15.31
C ASP A 224 1.02 7.87 -15.82
N ARG A 225 0.26 7.25 -14.90
CA ARG A 225 -1.02 6.60 -15.19
C ARG A 225 -2.12 7.22 -14.32
N PRO A 226 -3.35 7.43 -14.83
CA PRO A 226 -4.43 8.07 -14.06
C PRO A 226 -4.73 7.41 -12.71
N GLN A 227 -4.75 6.07 -12.67
CA GLN A 227 -5.06 5.30 -11.47
C GLN A 227 -3.84 5.05 -10.57
N LYS A 228 -2.63 5.41 -11.03
CA LYS A 228 -1.41 5.25 -10.24
C LYS A 228 -1.44 6.16 -9.02
N SER A 229 -1.16 5.57 -7.86
CA SER A 229 -1.04 6.34 -6.63
C SER A 229 0.03 7.43 -6.78
N PRO A 230 -0.23 8.68 -6.34
CA PRO A 230 0.77 9.75 -6.38
C PRO A 230 1.89 9.56 -5.35
N ARG A 231 1.76 8.61 -4.42
CA ARG A 231 2.77 8.31 -3.39
C ARG A 231 3.83 7.34 -3.94
N ALA A 232 5.09 7.78 -3.94
CA ALA A 232 6.24 6.91 -4.15
C ALA A 232 6.26 5.75 -3.14
N CYS A 233 6.74 4.59 -3.57
CA CYS A 233 6.77 3.37 -2.78
C CYS A 233 7.79 2.37 -3.35
N VAL A 234 8.38 1.58 -2.47
CA VAL A 234 9.13 0.37 -2.82
C VAL A 234 8.29 -0.84 -2.44
N ILE A 235 8.09 -1.77 -3.38
CA ILE A 235 7.43 -3.07 -3.15
C ILE A 235 8.46 -4.17 -3.39
N ALA A 236 8.90 -4.82 -2.31
CA ALA A 236 9.82 -5.95 -2.37
C ALA A 236 9.01 -7.26 -2.50
N SER A 237 8.59 -7.59 -3.72
CA SER A 237 7.73 -8.76 -3.98
C SER A 237 8.47 -10.09 -3.74
N ASP A 238 9.76 -10.16 -4.04
CA ASP A 238 10.63 -11.32 -3.75
C ASP A 238 12.08 -10.87 -3.56
N PRO A 239 12.43 -10.22 -2.44
CA PRO A 239 13.76 -9.66 -2.25
C PRO A 239 14.82 -10.77 -2.08
N PRO A 240 16.03 -10.60 -2.65
CA PRO A 240 16.48 -9.44 -3.41
C PRO A 240 16.21 -9.52 -4.92
N GLN A 241 15.51 -10.55 -5.42
CA GLN A 241 15.35 -10.84 -6.85
C GLN A 241 14.33 -9.94 -7.56
N VAL A 242 13.29 -9.51 -6.84
CA VAL A 242 12.22 -8.67 -7.38
C VAL A 242 11.90 -7.53 -6.41
N VAL A 243 12.37 -6.34 -6.74
CA VAL A 243 12.08 -5.10 -6.01
C VAL A 243 11.54 -4.07 -6.99
N HIS A 244 10.33 -3.59 -6.75
CA HIS A 244 9.70 -2.55 -7.55
C HIS A 244 9.94 -1.18 -6.90
N LEU A 245 10.55 -0.26 -7.63
CA LEU A 245 10.65 1.15 -7.22
C LEU A 245 9.64 1.95 -8.04
N ILE A 246 8.61 2.42 -7.36
CA ILE A 246 7.45 3.05 -7.98
C ILE A 246 7.44 4.51 -7.60
N THR A 247 7.54 5.38 -8.61
CA THR A 247 7.38 6.83 -8.43
C THR A 247 6.46 7.35 -9.51
N ARG A 248 5.54 8.24 -9.13
CA ARG A 248 4.71 9.00 -10.07
C ARG A 248 5.13 10.45 -9.96
N ALA A 249 6.03 10.91 -10.82
CA ALA A 249 6.51 12.28 -10.78
C ALA A 249 5.37 13.28 -11.03
N GLN A 250 5.24 14.26 -10.15
CA GLN A 250 4.29 15.36 -10.18
C GLN A 250 5.00 16.72 -9.97
N GLY A 251 6.32 16.74 -9.68
CA GLY A 251 7.15 17.95 -9.48
C GLY A 251 7.28 18.38 -8.01
N GLY A 252 8.06 19.43 -7.72
CA GLY A 252 8.29 19.94 -6.37
C GLY A 252 9.33 19.16 -5.55
N LEU A 253 9.85 19.81 -4.49
CA LEU A 253 10.91 19.28 -3.64
C LEU A 253 10.56 17.92 -3.01
N HIS A 254 9.29 17.72 -2.62
CA HIS A 254 8.83 16.49 -1.96
C HIS A 254 8.99 15.26 -2.86
N ASP A 255 8.75 15.39 -4.17
CA ASP A 255 8.87 14.28 -5.12
C ASP A 255 10.34 13.86 -5.31
N TYR A 256 11.26 14.83 -5.37
CA TYR A 256 12.70 14.55 -5.46
C TYR A 256 13.21 13.88 -4.17
N GLN A 257 12.76 14.35 -3.00
CA GLN A 257 13.07 13.74 -1.70
C GLN A 257 12.46 12.35 -1.51
N ALA A 258 11.34 12.05 -2.17
CA ALA A 258 10.70 10.74 -2.09
C ALA A 258 11.32 9.73 -3.07
N PHE A 259 11.96 10.21 -4.13
CA PHE A 259 12.69 9.36 -5.08
C PHE A 259 14.05 8.97 -4.51
N LEU A 260 14.84 9.93 -4.03
CA LEU A 260 16.17 9.73 -3.44
C LEU A 260 16.09 9.01 -2.09
#